data_AF-A0AB37TCU1-F1
#
_entry.id   AF-A0AB37TCU1-F1
#
_cell.length_a   1.000
_cell.length_b   1.000
_cell.length_c   1.000
_cell.angle_alpha   90.00
_cell.angle_beta   90.00
_cell.angle_gamma   90.00
#
_symmetry.space_group_name_H-M   'P 1'
#
loop_
_entity.id
_entity.type
_entity.pdbx_description
1 polymer ?
#
loop_
_entity_poly.entity_id
_entity_poly.type
_entity_poly.pdbx_seq_one_letter_code
_entity_poly.pdbx_strand_id
1 'polypeptide(L)'
;PDGSWTVPNPGLNDGDTVTAVTEDPAGNTSGPATAVVDAVAPAVALNDVLTNDSTPELTGTVNDPTATVVVNVDGVDYPAVNNGDGTWTLADNTLPALT
;
A
#
# COMPACT_ATOMS: atom_id res chain seq x y z
N PRO A 1 25.56 -10.64 26.34
CA PRO A 1 24.35 -10.65 25.47
C PRO A 1 23.87 -9.22 25.25
N ASP A 2 23.54 -8.85 24.01
CA ASP A 2 23.02 -7.53 23.64
C ASP A 2 21.50 -7.39 23.84
N GLY A 3 20.83 -8.46 24.28
CA GLY A 3 19.40 -8.48 24.58
C GLY A 3 18.50 -8.69 23.35
N SER A 4 19.07 -9.01 22.19
CA SER A 4 18.32 -9.25 20.96
C SER A 4 17.92 -10.72 20.81
N TRP A 5 16.75 -10.97 20.23
CA TRP A 5 16.23 -12.30 19.92
C TRP A 5 15.50 -12.30 18.58
N THR A 6 15.42 -13.46 17.94
CA THR A 6 14.71 -13.65 16.67
C THR A 6 13.89 -14.94 16.74
N VAL A 7 12.69 -14.92 16.18
CA VAL A 7 11.83 -16.10 16.02
C VAL A 7 11.60 -16.32 14.53
N PRO A 8 11.86 -17.53 13.98
CA PRO A 8 11.52 -17.84 12.60
C PRO A 8 10.02 -17.66 12.35
N ASN A 9 9.64 -17.16 11.17
CA ASN A 9 8.24 -17.02 10.80
C ASN A 9 7.53 -18.39 10.87
N PRO A 10 6.52 -18.59 11.76
CA PRO A 10 5.83 -19.87 11.91
C PRO A 10 4.75 -20.14 10.84
N GLY A 11 4.66 -19.30 9.79
CA GLY A 11 3.61 -19.37 8.77
C GLY A 11 2.60 -18.23 8.84
N LEU A 12 3.04 -17.06 9.32
CA LEU A 12 2.24 -15.83 9.34
C LEU A 12 1.91 -15.39 7.91
N ASN A 13 0.69 -14.92 7.74
CA ASN A 13 0.13 -14.40 6.51
C ASN A 13 -0.03 -12.87 6.61
N ASP A 14 -0.27 -12.24 5.47
CA ASP A 14 -0.66 -10.84 5.40
C ASP A 14 -1.85 -10.52 6.32
N GLY A 15 -1.75 -9.41 7.05
CA GLY A 15 -2.73 -9.00 8.06
C GLY A 15 -2.56 -9.64 9.45
N ASP A 16 -1.72 -10.65 9.61
CA ASP A 16 -1.48 -11.26 10.94
C ASP A 16 -0.82 -10.25 11.89
N THR A 17 -1.27 -10.23 13.14
CA THR A 17 -0.69 -9.38 14.20
C THR A 17 0.31 -10.16 15.03
N VAL A 18 1.54 -9.66 15.11
CA VAL A 18 2.59 -10.14 16.02
C VAL A 18 2.56 -9.33 17.31
N THR A 19 2.69 -10.00 18.46
CA THR A 19 2.81 -9.38 19.78
C THR A 19 4.05 -9.90 20.50
N ALA A 20 4.88 -9.00 21.04
CA ALA A 20 6.06 -9.32 21.81
C ALA A 20 5.95 -8.80 23.26
N VAL A 21 6.29 -9.66 24.22
CA VAL A 21 6.42 -9.33 25.65
C VAL A 21 7.70 -9.94 26.18
N THR A 22 8.36 -9.24 27.11
CA THR A 22 9.58 -9.72 27.77
C THR A 22 9.41 -9.71 29.27
N GLU A 23 10.02 -10.67 29.97
CA GLU A 23 10.04 -10.78 31.42
C GLU A 23 11.50 -10.79 31.90
N ASP A 24 11.81 -10.01 32.95
CA ASP A 24 13.14 -10.02 33.58
C ASP A 24 13.28 -11.19 34.59
N PRO A 25 14.50 -11.51 35.07
CA PRO A 25 14.69 -12.59 36.04
C PRO A 25 14.00 -12.38 37.39
N ALA A 26 13.58 -11.16 37.71
CA ALA A 26 12.84 -10.83 38.93
C ALA A 26 11.31 -10.98 38.74
N GLY A 27 10.86 -11.29 37.53
CA GLY A 27 9.45 -11.50 37.18
C GLY A 27 8.71 -10.25 36.73
N ASN A 28 9.41 -9.16 36.40
CA ASN A 28 8.76 -7.95 35.88
C ASN A 28 8.55 -8.07 34.36
N THR A 29 7.34 -7.80 33.88
CA THR A 29 6.98 -7.87 32.46
C THR A 29 6.97 -6.50 31.79
N SER A 30 7.32 -6.47 30.50
CA SER A 30 7.10 -5.30 29.66
C SER A 30 5.63 -5.14 29.27
N GLY A 31 5.28 -3.96 28.75
CA GLY A 31 4.08 -3.84 27.92
C GLY A 31 4.22 -4.61 26.60
N PRO A 32 3.11 -4.86 25.88
CA PRO A 32 3.16 -5.47 24.56
C PRO A 32 3.71 -4.49 23.52
N ALA A 33 4.58 -4.99 22.65
CA ALA A 33 4.88 -4.36 21.36
C ALA A 33 4.16 -5.13 20.26
N THR A 34 3.54 -4.43 19.30
CA THR A 34 2.80 -5.06 18.20
C THR A 34 3.33 -4.65 16.84
N ALA A 35 3.15 -5.53 15.85
CA ALA A 35 3.38 -5.28 14.44
C ALA A 35 2.36 -6.06 13.61
N VAL A 36 2.04 -5.58 12.41
CA VAL A 36 1.19 -6.30 11.45
C VAL A 36 2.05 -6.76 10.30
N VAL A 37 1.84 -8.00 9.85
CA VAL A 37 2.50 -8.53 8.66
C VAL A 37 1.88 -7.89 7.43
N ASP A 38 2.73 -7.26 6.62
CA ASP A 38 2.39 -6.69 5.32
C ASP A 38 3.30 -7.37 4.29
N ALA A 39 2.73 -8.37 3.60
CA ALA A 39 3.45 -9.29 2.74
C ALA A 39 2.85 -9.40 1.34
N VAL A 40 1.65 -8.85 1.10
CA VAL A 40 0.98 -8.88 -0.20
C VAL A 40 1.19 -7.55 -0.92
N ALA A 41 1.82 -7.61 -2.10
CA ALA A 41 1.99 -6.42 -2.93
C ALA A 41 0.62 -5.85 -3.40
N PRO A 42 0.49 -4.52 -3.52
CA PRO A 42 -0.69 -3.91 -4.10
C PRO A 42 -0.94 -4.38 -5.54
N ALA A 43 -2.20 -4.63 -5.87
CA ALA A 43 -2.70 -4.86 -7.21
C ALA A 43 -3.47 -3.63 -7.67
N VAL A 44 -3.18 -3.18 -8.89
CA VAL A 44 -3.78 -1.99 -9.53
C VAL A 44 -4.29 -2.34 -10.91
N ALA A 45 -5.42 -1.76 -11.31
CA ALA A 45 -5.95 -1.85 -12.67
C ALA A 45 -6.43 -0.48 -13.15
N LEU A 46 -6.48 -0.29 -14.47
CA LEU A 46 -7.01 0.88 -15.15
C LEU A 46 -8.37 0.54 -15.79
N ASN A 47 -9.35 1.43 -15.66
CA ASN A 47 -10.61 1.32 -16.37
C ASN A 47 -10.44 1.89 -17.79
N ASP A 48 -10.81 1.10 -18.79
CA ASP A 48 -10.81 1.56 -20.18
C ASP A 48 -12.07 2.39 -20.47
N VAL A 49 -11.88 3.55 -21.11
CA VAL A 49 -12.96 4.48 -21.48
C VAL A 49 -12.67 5.01 -22.87
N LEU A 50 -13.61 4.79 -23.80
CA LEU A 50 -13.57 5.41 -25.12
C LEU A 50 -14.16 6.82 -25.03
N THR A 51 -13.34 7.81 -25.36
CA THR A 51 -13.72 9.23 -25.34
C THR A 51 -13.02 9.97 -26.49
N ASN A 52 -13.57 11.13 -26.87
CA ASN A 52 -12.93 12.08 -27.78
C ASN A 52 -12.25 13.23 -27.03
N ASP A 53 -12.27 13.19 -25.70
CA ASP A 53 -11.47 14.05 -24.85
C ASP A 53 -9.99 13.62 -24.92
N SER A 54 -9.10 14.55 -25.22
CA SER A 54 -7.66 14.32 -25.34
C SER A 54 -6.94 14.27 -23.99
N THR A 55 -7.61 14.62 -22.89
CA THR A 55 -7.03 14.70 -21.54
C THR A 55 -7.94 14.11 -20.45
N PRO A 56 -8.62 12.97 -20.68
CA PRO A 56 -9.70 12.52 -19.81
C PRO A 56 -9.24 12.22 -18.38
N GLU A 57 -10.21 12.23 -17.46
CA GLU A 57 -10.01 11.59 -16.15
C GLU A 57 -9.64 10.11 -16.35
N LEU A 58 -8.60 9.66 -15.65
CA LEU A 58 -8.26 8.24 -15.56
C LEU A 58 -8.72 7.68 -14.23
N THR A 59 -9.36 6.52 -14.27
CA THR A 59 -9.86 5.85 -13.07
C THR A 59 -9.46 4.39 -13.09
N GLY A 60 -9.46 3.76 -11.92
CA GLY A 60 -9.17 2.34 -11.81
C GLY A 60 -9.40 1.79 -10.42
N THR A 61 -8.91 0.58 -10.19
CA THR A 61 -8.98 -0.08 -8.89
C THR A 61 -7.60 -0.26 -8.27
N VAL A 62 -7.54 -0.22 -6.94
CA VAL A 62 -6.36 -0.52 -6.13
C VAL A 62 -6.83 -1.25 -4.87
N ASN A 63 -6.23 -2.39 -4.53
CA ASN A 63 -6.70 -3.23 -3.42
C ASN A 63 -6.11 -2.87 -2.05
N ASP A 64 -5.09 -2.01 -2.02
CA ASP A 64 -4.45 -1.54 -0.80
C ASP A 64 -4.75 -0.05 -0.59
N PRO A 65 -5.50 0.32 0.46
CA PRO A 65 -5.88 1.72 0.72
C PRO A 65 -4.69 2.61 1.14
N THR A 66 -3.53 2.02 1.42
CA THR A 66 -2.30 2.73 1.79
C THR A 66 -1.28 2.83 0.66
N ALA A 67 -1.54 2.15 -0.47
CA ALA A 67 -0.65 2.17 -1.63
C ALA A 67 -0.58 3.57 -2.28
N THR A 68 0.58 3.86 -2.86
CA THR A 68 0.76 5.03 -3.73
C THR A 68 0.51 4.61 -5.18
N VAL A 69 -0.33 5.38 -5.89
CA VAL A 69 -0.63 5.14 -7.32
C VAL A 69 0.06 6.22 -8.16
N VAL A 70 0.78 5.77 -9.19
CA VAL A 70 1.44 6.65 -10.17
C VAL A 70 1.06 6.15 -11.56
N VAL A 71 0.60 7.07 -12.40
CA VAL A 71 0.36 6.81 -13.83
C VAL A 71 1.58 7.28 -14.60
N ASN A 72 2.22 6.38 -15.35
CA ASN A 72 3.30 6.74 -16.26
C ASN A 72 2.74 6.92 -17.68
N VAL A 73 2.94 8.09 -18.27
CA VAL A 73 2.59 8.38 -19.67
C VAL A 73 3.85 8.86 -20.38
N ASP A 74 4.28 8.13 -21.40
CA ASP A 74 5.49 8.41 -22.18
C ASP A 74 6.75 8.67 -21.34
N GLY A 75 6.90 7.94 -20.23
CA GLY A 75 8.04 8.07 -19.32
C GLY A 75 7.92 9.19 -18.29
N VAL A 76 6.80 9.92 -18.25
CA VAL A 76 6.51 10.94 -17.24
C VAL A 76 5.54 10.39 -16.20
N ASP A 77 5.89 10.54 -14.93
CA ASP A 77 5.09 10.10 -13.79
C ASP A 77 4.08 11.17 -13.35
N TYR A 78 2.81 10.77 -13.24
CA TYR A 78 1.71 11.57 -12.73
C TYR A 78 1.14 10.91 -11.47
N PRO A 79 1.30 11.53 -10.29
CA PRO A 79 0.70 11.00 -9.06
C PRO A 79 -0.82 10.99 -9.16
N ALA A 80 -1.42 9.83 -8.89
CA ALA A 80 -2.86 9.66 -8.79
C ALA A 80 -3.30 9.61 -7.31
N VAL A 81 -4.58 9.86 -7.08
CA VAL A 81 -5.20 9.77 -5.75
C VAL A 81 -5.66 8.35 -5.52
N ASN A 82 -5.13 7.69 -4.48
CA ASN A 82 -5.76 6.48 -3.92
C ASN A 82 -6.90 6.94 -3.00
N ASN A 83 -8.15 6.63 -3.35
CA ASN A 83 -9.31 7.10 -2.62
C ASN A 83 -9.53 6.33 -1.30
N GLY A 84 -8.78 5.23 -1.09
CA GLY A 84 -8.89 4.38 0.10
C GLY A 84 -10.15 3.50 0.14
N ASP A 85 -11.00 3.58 -0.88
CA ASP A 85 -12.25 2.82 -1.02
C ASP A 85 -12.17 1.69 -2.06
N GLY A 86 -10.95 1.37 -2.51
CA GLY A 86 -10.70 0.39 -3.57
C GLY A 86 -10.52 1.01 -4.96
N THR A 87 -10.66 2.34 -5.08
CA THR A 87 -10.50 3.07 -6.34
C THR A 87 -9.33 4.06 -6.31
N TRP A 88 -8.87 4.42 -7.50
CA TRP A 88 -7.94 5.54 -7.67
C TRP A 88 -8.37 6.44 -8.83
N THR A 89 -7.96 7.71 -8.78
CA THR A 89 -8.27 8.72 -9.80
C THR A 89 -7.04 9.56 -10.17
N LEU A 90 -6.90 9.85 -11.46
CA LEU A 90 -6.08 10.95 -11.98
C LEU A 90 -7.04 11.93 -12.65
N ALA A 91 -7.10 13.16 -12.13
CA ALA A 91 -8.09 14.14 -12.55
C ALA A 91 -8.01 14.48 -14.04
N ASP A 92 -9.16 14.79 -14.64
CA ASP A 92 -9.27 15.35 -15.99
C ASP A 92 -8.36 16.59 -16.15
N ASN A 93 -7.84 16.78 -17.37
CA ASN A 93 -6.91 17.84 -17.74
C ASN A 93 -5.56 17.82 -17.00
N THR A 94 -5.18 16.71 -16.36
CA THR A 94 -3.85 16.55 -15.74
C THR A 94 -2.77 16.18 -16.75
N LEU A 95 -3.12 15.35 -17.75
CA LEU A 95 -2.21 14.92 -18.79
C LEU A 95 -2.08 15.99 -19.89
N PRO A 96 -0.95 16.01 -20.64
CA PRO A 96 -0.85 16.77 -21.88
C PRO A 96 -1.91 16.31 -22.88
N ALA A 97 -2.47 17.26 -23.64
CA ALA A 97 -3.41 16.92 -24.71
C ALA A 97 -2.71 16.12 -25.82
N LEU A 98 -3.30 14.99 -26.18
CA LEU A 98 -2.91 14.23 -27.36
C LEU A 98 -3.11 15.07 -28.63
N THR A 99 -2.04 15.21 -29.44
CA THR A 99 -2.03 15.99 -30.69
C THR A 99 -2.15 15.10 -31.92
#